data_AF-A0A2I0QLH2-F1
#
_entry.id   AF-A0A2I0QLH2-F1
#
_cell.length_a   1.000
_cell.length_b   1.000
_cell.length_c   1.000
_cell.angle_alpha   90.00
_cell.angle_beta   90.00
_cell.angle_gamma   90.00
#
_symmetry.space_group_name_H-M   'P 1'
#
loop_
_entity.id
_entity.type
_entity.pdbx_description
1 polymer ?
#
loop_
_entity_poly.entity_id
_entity_poly.type
_entity_poly.pdbx_seq_one_letter_code
_entity_poly.pdbx_strand_id
1 'polypeptide(L)'
;MTCKICNSDTNEVFEAKILNSYNVKYYKCKHCGFIQTEKPYWLNEAYSSAISSLDVGLVSRNLSFVPITASIIEKYFKVNGKFLDYGGGTGLFVRLMRDKGFDFYRQDIYCENLFAQNFDINDLDDKKIKFELLTAFEVFEHLKDPLIEIEKMFKLSDSILFSTELQPLENVTPDNWWYFVPETGQHISFYSKNH
;
A
#
# COMPACT_ATOMS: atom_id res chain seq x y z
N MET A 1 -22.74 5.55 -2.97
CA MET A 1 -22.29 4.22 -2.54
C MET A 1 -21.93 4.25 -1.05
N THR A 2 -21.68 3.11 -0.40
CA THR A 2 -21.26 3.08 1.01
C THR A 2 -19.76 3.27 1.15
N CYS A 3 -19.31 4.04 2.14
CA CYS A 3 -17.90 4.24 2.47
C CYS A 3 -17.26 2.94 2.95
N LYS A 4 -16.13 2.54 2.34
CA LYS A 4 -15.41 1.31 2.68
C LYS A 4 -14.68 1.34 4.02
N ILE A 5 -14.61 2.50 4.68
CA ILE A 5 -13.93 2.69 5.96
C ILE A 5 -14.93 2.75 7.12
N CYS A 6 -15.96 3.60 7.02
CA CYS A 6 -16.87 3.88 8.15
C CYS A 6 -18.34 3.54 7.87
N ASN A 7 -18.66 2.94 6.71
CA ASN A 7 -20.02 2.58 6.29
C ASN A 7 -21.02 3.75 6.16
N SER A 8 -20.58 5.01 6.24
CA SER A 8 -21.43 6.18 5.98
C SER A 8 -21.67 6.41 4.48
N ASP A 9 -22.61 7.31 4.17
CA ASP A 9 -22.88 7.72 2.79
C ASP A 9 -21.72 8.48 2.14
N THR A 10 -21.60 8.28 0.83
CA THR A 10 -20.64 8.99 -0.03
C THR A 10 -21.37 9.74 -1.13
N ASN A 11 -20.79 10.86 -1.56
CA ASN A 11 -21.23 11.62 -2.73
C ASN A 11 -20.22 11.43 -3.87
N GLU A 12 -20.70 11.39 -5.11
CA GLU A 12 -19.82 11.55 -6.28
C GLU A 12 -19.17 12.94 -6.22
N VAL A 13 -17.86 13.01 -6.49
CA VAL A 13 -17.09 14.26 -6.45
C VAL A 13 -16.50 14.65 -7.80
N PHE A 14 -16.06 13.68 -8.60
CA PHE A 14 -15.58 13.90 -9.96
C PHE A 14 -15.51 12.56 -10.73
N GLU A 15 -15.28 12.67 -12.03
CA GLU A 15 -14.96 11.55 -12.93
C GLU A 15 -13.56 11.78 -13.50
N ALA A 16 -12.78 10.71 -13.65
CA ALA A 16 -11.45 10.77 -14.24
C ALA A 16 -11.26 9.65 -15.26
N LYS A 17 -10.39 9.89 -16.24
CA LYS A 17 -10.03 8.91 -17.26
C LYS A 17 -8.80 8.10 -16.81
N ILE A 18 -9.04 6.86 -16.42
CA ILE A 18 -8.03 5.93 -15.92
C ILE A 18 -7.46 5.08 -17.05
N LEU A 19 -6.14 4.85 -17.05
CA LEU A 19 -5.40 4.15 -18.13
C LEU A 19 -5.72 4.73 -19.52
N ASN A 20 -6.03 6.03 -19.59
CA ASN A 20 -6.48 6.73 -20.81
C ASN A 20 -7.72 6.14 -21.51
N SER A 21 -8.43 5.21 -20.86
CA SER A 21 -9.44 4.35 -21.52
C SER A 21 -10.73 4.21 -20.72
N TYR A 22 -10.64 4.21 -19.39
CA TYR A 22 -11.76 3.94 -18.50
C TYR A 22 -12.25 5.22 -17.85
N ASN A 23 -13.52 5.54 -18.05
CA ASN A 23 -14.17 6.61 -17.31
C ASN A 23 -14.61 6.08 -15.95
N VAL A 24 -14.09 6.67 -14.88
CA VAL A 24 -14.25 6.19 -13.52
C VAL A 24 -14.75 7.30 -12.62
N LYS A 25 -15.84 7.03 -11.90
CA LYS A 25 -16.39 7.93 -10.89
C LYS A 25 -15.69 7.76 -9.54
N TYR A 26 -15.42 8.88 -8.90
CA TYR A 26 -14.87 8.97 -7.56
C TYR A 26 -15.91 9.49 -6.57
N TYR A 27 -15.92 8.88 -5.39
CA TYR A 27 -16.88 9.16 -4.33
C TYR A 27 -16.15 9.55 -3.05
N LYS A 28 -16.58 10.64 -2.41
CA LYS A 28 -16.06 11.09 -1.12
C LYS A 28 -17.06 10.86 -0.01
N CYS A 29 -16.60 10.28 1.09
CA CYS A 29 -17.37 10.11 2.31
C CYS A 29 -17.61 11.46 3.00
N LYS A 30 -18.86 11.73 3.38
CA LYS A 30 -19.21 12.95 4.13
C LYS A 30 -18.79 12.92 5.60
N HIS A 31 -18.46 11.75 6.14
CA HIS A 31 -18.05 11.58 7.53
C HIS A 31 -16.53 11.62 7.69
N CYS A 32 -15.80 10.63 7.17
CA CYS A 32 -14.35 10.51 7.35
C CYS A 32 -13.50 11.11 6.20
N GLY A 33 -14.14 11.74 5.20
CA GLY A 33 -13.45 12.34 4.06
C GLY A 33 -12.76 11.36 3.10
N PHE A 34 -12.82 10.05 3.35
CA PHE A 34 -12.24 9.01 2.48
C PHE A 34 -12.77 9.11 1.04
N ILE A 35 -11.87 9.08 0.07
CA ILE A 35 -12.21 9.02 -1.35
C ILE A 35 -11.98 7.60 -1.86
N GLN A 36 -12.93 7.09 -2.63
CA GLN A 36 -12.88 5.79 -3.27
C GLN A 36 -13.44 5.86 -4.68
N THR A 37 -12.95 5.00 -5.58
CA THR A 37 -13.59 4.79 -6.88
C THR A 37 -14.91 4.03 -6.72
N GLU A 38 -15.70 4.00 -7.79
CA GLU A 38 -16.64 2.90 -8.03
C GLU A 38 -15.93 1.53 -8.10
N LYS A 39 -16.67 0.46 -8.41
CA LYS A 39 -16.07 -0.88 -8.53
C LYS A 39 -14.88 -0.83 -9.51
N PRO A 40 -13.65 -1.16 -9.09
CA PRO A 40 -12.48 -0.91 -9.92
C PRO A 40 -12.27 -2.05 -10.92
N TYR A 41 -13.02 -2.02 -12.03
CA TYR A 41 -13.12 -3.11 -12.99
C TYR A 41 -11.91 -3.23 -13.94
N TRP A 42 -11.04 -2.21 -13.99
CA TRP A 42 -9.84 -2.16 -14.84
C TRP A 42 -8.58 -2.72 -14.16
N LEU A 43 -8.62 -3.06 -12.86
CA LEU A 43 -7.41 -3.41 -12.10
C LEU A 43 -6.58 -4.54 -12.71
N ASN A 44 -7.22 -5.51 -13.38
CA ASN A 44 -6.49 -6.58 -14.06
C ASN A 44 -5.53 -6.03 -15.12
N GLU A 45 -5.90 -4.95 -15.82
CA GLU A 45 -5.03 -4.25 -16.76
C GLU A 45 -3.97 -3.42 -16.02
N ALA A 46 -4.37 -2.68 -15.00
CA ALA A 46 -3.45 -1.85 -14.19
C ALA A 46 -2.32 -2.68 -13.55
N TYR A 47 -2.59 -3.93 -13.19
CA TYR A 47 -1.61 -4.86 -12.61
C TYR A 47 -0.97 -5.80 -13.64
N SER A 48 -1.24 -5.65 -14.94
CA SER A 48 -0.50 -6.39 -15.98
C SER A 48 0.99 -6.04 -16.00
N SER A 49 1.34 -4.83 -15.53
CA SER A 49 2.68 -4.42 -15.14
C SER A 49 2.61 -3.87 -13.71
N ALA A 50 2.95 -4.70 -12.72
CA ALA A 50 2.80 -4.34 -11.30
C ALA A 50 3.60 -3.09 -10.92
N ILE A 51 4.78 -2.91 -11.49
CA ILE A 51 5.59 -1.71 -11.31
C ILE A 51 5.48 -0.85 -12.56
N SER A 52 4.96 0.37 -12.39
CA SER A 52 4.88 1.34 -13.47
C SER A 52 6.25 1.96 -13.75
N SER A 53 6.60 2.11 -15.03
CA SER A 53 7.75 2.90 -15.45
C SER A 53 7.64 4.39 -15.07
N LEU A 54 6.45 4.84 -14.68
CA LEU A 54 6.19 6.20 -14.19
C LEU A 54 6.54 6.36 -12.70
N ASP A 55 6.79 5.27 -11.96
CA ASP A 55 7.23 5.37 -10.57
C ASP A 55 8.72 5.74 -10.49
N VAL A 56 8.99 7.04 -10.59
CA VAL A 56 10.34 7.61 -10.44
C VAL A 56 10.82 7.64 -8.97
N GLY A 57 9.95 7.35 -8.01
CA GLY A 57 10.23 7.42 -6.57
C GLY A 57 10.67 6.09 -5.95
N LEU A 58 10.52 4.97 -6.68
CA LEU A 58 10.70 3.60 -6.19
C LEU A 58 11.96 3.44 -5.31
N VAL A 59 13.13 3.78 -5.83
CA VAL A 59 14.40 3.55 -5.14
C VAL A 59 14.61 4.56 -3.99
N SER A 60 14.41 5.85 -4.26
CA SER A 60 14.64 6.91 -3.26
C SER A 60 13.74 6.73 -2.03
N ARG A 61 12.50 6.33 -2.24
CA ARG A 61 11.52 6.07 -1.19
C ARG A 61 11.96 4.91 -0.29
N ASN A 62 12.37 3.80 -0.89
CA ASN A 62 12.96 2.67 -0.15
C ASN A 62 14.15 3.10 0.71
N LEU A 63 15.09 3.86 0.13
CA LEU A 63 16.25 4.37 0.86
C LEU A 63 15.88 5.30 2.02
N SER A 64 14.77 6.04 1.90
CA SER A 64 14.27 6.90 2.97
C SER A 64 13.61 6.12 4.11
N PHE A 65 12.88 5.04 3.82
CA PHE A 65 12.20 4.24 4.83
C PHE A 65 13.13 3.32 5.61
N VAL A 66 14.17 2.79 4.97
CA VAL A 66 15.13 1.86 5.60
C VAL A 66 15.69 2.37 6.95
N PRO A 67 16.28 3.58 7.05
CA PRO A 67 16.80 4.07 8.33
C PRO A 67 15.72 4.32 9.38
N ILE A 68 14.52 4.74 8.95
CA ILE A 68 13.36 4.97 9.83
C ILE A 68 12.90 3.64 10.43
N THR A 69 12.66 2.64 9.59
CA THR A 69 12.22 1.31 9.99
C THR A 69 13.25 0.62 10.89
N ALA A 70 14.54 0.68 10.54
CA ALA A 70 15.61 0.14 11.37
C ALA A 70 15.60 0.76 12.79
N SER A 71 15.50 2.09 12.86
CA SER A 71 15.45 2.81 14.15
C SER A 71 14.22 2.44 14.98
N ILE A 72 13.07 2.23 14.33
CA ILE A 72 11.84 1.78 15.00
C ILE A 72 12.02 0.37 15.55
N ILE A 73 12.57 -0.55 14.76
CA ILE A 73 12.80 -1.93 15.18
C ILE A 73 13.75 -1.97 16.37
N GLU A 74 14.90 -1.31 16.29
CA GLU A 74 15.91 -1.30 17.35
C GLU A 74 15.37 -0.75 18.68
N LYS A 75 14.44 0.20 18.62
CA LYS A 75 13.90 0.87 19.80
C LYS A 75 12.69 0.17 20.42
N TYR A 76 11.86 -0.48 19.61
CA TYR A 76 10.53 -0.92 20.05
C TYR A 76 10.24 -2.41 19.84
N PHE A 77 11.08 -3.13 19.10
CA PHE A 77 10.84 -4.53 18.73
C PHE A 77 12.03 -5.43 19.05
N LYS A 78 11.81 -6.75 18.98
CA LYS A 78 12.92 -7.71 19.08
C LYS A 78 13.73 -7.67 17.78
N VAL A 79 14.95 -7.14 17.85
CA VAL A 79 15.86 -7.02 16.69
C VAL A 79 16.09 -8.35 15.96
N ASN A 80 16.19 -9.47 16.71
CA ASN A 80 16.34 -10.82 16.15
C ASN A 80 15.01 -11.47 15.73
N GLY A 81 13.94 -10.68 15.69
CA GLY A 81 12.63 -11.09 15.21
C GLY A 81 12.60 -11.29 13.71
N LYS A 82 11.47 -11.82 13.24
CA LYS A 82 11.12 -11.86 11.82
C LYS A 82 10.21 -10.70 11.49
N PHE A 83 10.42 -10.12 10.32
CA PHE A 83 9.68 -8.98 9.83
C PHE A 83 9.07 -9.28 8.46
N LEU A 84 7.99 -8.60 8.11
CA LEU A 84 7.33 -8.79 6.82
C LEU A 84 7.13 -7.45 6.14
N ASP A 85 7.48 -7.35 4.86
CA ASP A 85 7.07 -6.26 3.99
C ASP A 85 5.90 -6.71 3.11
N TYR A 86 4.72 -6.15 3.39
CA TYR A 86 3.44 -6.47 2.73
C TYR A 86 3.24 -5.55 1.53
N GLY A 87 2.90 -6.12 0.37
CA GLY A 87 2.99 -5.38 -0.90
C GLY A 87 4.42 -4.99 -1.26
N GLY A 88 5.40 -5.85 -0.96
CA GLY A 88 6.82 -5.52 -0.99
C GLY A 88 7.45 -5.33 -2.38
N GLY A 89 6.66 -5.25 -3.46
CA GLY A 89 7.11 -4.91 -4.81
C GLY A 89 8.19 -5.86 -5.30
N THR A 90 9.31 -5.37 -5.85
CA THR A 90 10.42 -6.24 -6.30
C THR A 90 11.25 -6.87 -5.17
N GLY A 91 10.91 -6.62 -3.90
CA GLY A 91 11.67 -7.04 -2.74
C GLY A 91 12.89 -6.15 -2.44
N LEU A 92 12.95 -4.96 -3.03
CA LEU A 92 14.05 -4.01 -2.80
C LEU A 92 14.14 -3.61 -1.32
N PHE A 93 13.01 -3.27 -0.69
CA PHE A 93 12.98 -2.91 0.73
C PHE A 93 13.54 -4.05 1.60
N VAL A 94 13.03 -5.27 1.36
CA VAL A 94 13.46 -6.48 2.05
C VAL A 94 14.96 -6.69 1.89
N ARG A 95 15.51 -6.58 0.67
CA ARG A 95 16.96 -6.68 0.44
C ARG A 95 17.73 -5.67 1.29
N LEU A 96 17.33 -4.39 1.27
CA LEU A 96 18.01 -3.33 2.00
C LEU A 96 17.96 -3.52 3.53
N MET A 97 16.84 -4.03 4.05
CA MET A 97 16.70 -4.34 5.48
C MET A 97 17.52 -5.57 5.89
N ARG A 98 17.61 -6.58 5.02
CA ARG A 98 18.46 -7.76 5.23
C ARG A 98 19.95 -7.43 5.18
N ASP A 99 20.36 -6.48 4.33
CA ASP A 99 21.74 -5.99 4.30
C ASP A 99 22.13 -5.28 5.62
N LYS A 100 21.14 -4.79 6.39
CA LYS A 100 21.32 -4.27 7.75
C LYS A 100 21.24 -5.36 8.85
N GLY A 101 20.99 -6.61 8.49
CA GLY A 101 20.93 -7.74 9.43
C GLY A 101 19.54 -8.04 9.99
N PHE A 102 18.47 -7.40 9.52
CA PHE A 102 17.11 -7.72 9.95
C PHE A 102 16.52 -8.87 9.13
N ASP A 103 15.84 -9.82 9.77
CA ASP A 103 15.26 -10.99 9.09
C ASP A 103 13.91 -10.68 8.43
N PHE A 104 13.94 -9.86 7.38
CA PHE A 104 12.77 -9.47 6.59
C PHE A 104 12.39 -10.54 5.56
N TYR A 105 11.07 -10.70 5.41
CA TYR A 105 10.41 -11.45 4.35
C TYR A 105 9.49 -10.53 3.57
N ARG A 106 9.09 -10.97 2.38
CA ARG A 106 8.22 -10.26 1.45
C ARG A 106 6.87 -10.96 1.32
N GLN A 107 5.81 -10.18 1.16
CA GLN A 107 4.55 -10.65 0.60
C GLN A 107 4.17 -9.69 -0.53
N ASP A 108 3.82 -10.24 -1.70
CA ASP A 108 3.24 -9.51 -2.82
C ASP A 108 2.55 -10.51 -3.76
N ILE A 109 1.41 -10.13 -4.34
CA ILE A 109 0.62 -11.01 -5.23
C ILE A 109 0.67 -10.59 -6.71
N TYR A 110 1.29 -9.44 -7.02
CA TYR A 110 1.31 -8.85 -8.36
C TYR A 110 2.73 -8.76 -8.92
N CYS A 111 3.73 -8.55 -8.08
CA CYS A 111 5.10 -8.33 -8.50
C CYS A 111 5.97 -9.59 -8.38
N GLU A 112 6.96 -9.73 -9.26
CA GLU A 112 8.01 -10.72 -9.12
C GLU A 112 9.03 -10.29 -8.04
N ASN A 113 9.55 -11.25 -7.28
CA ASN A 113 10.59 -11.02 -6.29
C ASN A 113 11.98 -11.06 -6.94
N LEU A 114 12.50 -9.88 -7.32
CA LEU A 114 13.78 -9.77 -8.02
C LEU A 114 14.97 -9.67 -7.05
N PHE A 115 14.83 -8.91 -5.97
CA PHE A 115 15.95 -8.56 -5.10
C PHE A 115 16.05 -9.43 -3.84
N ALA A 116 14.96 -10.08 -3.41
CA ALA A 116 14.89 -10.84 -2.17
C ALA A 116 14.44 -12.29 -2.41
N GLN A 117 14.90 -12.91 -3.49
CA GLN A 117 14.58 -14.31 -3.83
C GLN A 117 14.83 -15.25 -2.62
N ASN A 118 13.90 -16.20 -2.43
CA ASN A 118 13.85 -17.14 -1.29
C ASN A 118 13.54 -16.49 0.07
N PHE A 119 13.08 -15.23 0.07
CA PHE A 119 12.60 -14.52 1.26
C PHE A 119 11.17 -14.03 1.07
N ASP A 120 10.33 -14.75 0.34
CA ASP A 120 8.88 -14.56 0.40
C ASP A 120 8.29 -15.27 1.62
N ILE A 121 7.13 -14.80 2.09
CA ILE A 121 6.35 -15.45 3.15
C ILE A 121 6.02 -16.91 2.80
N ASN A 122 5.95 -17.23 1.51
CA ASN A 122 5.68 -18.58 1.04
C ASN A 122 6.89 -19.52 1.19
N ASP A 123 8.10 -18.99 1.31
CA ASP A 123 9.34 -19.75 1.52
C ASP A 123 9.51 -20.17 3.00
N LEU A 124 8.64 -19.67 3.89
CA LEU A 124 8.59 -20.11 5.28
C LEU A 124 7.85 -21.44 5.42
N ASP A 125 8.47 -22.37 6.15
CA ASP A 125 7.87 -23.66 6.52
C ASP A 125 6.68 -23.48 7.49
N ASP A 126 6.81 -22.56 8.45
CA ASP A 126 5.77 -22.29 9.43
C ASP A 126 4.72 -21.33 8.89
N LYS A 127 3.58 -21.87 8.47
CA LYS A 127 2.43 -21.09 7.99
C LYS A 127 1.67 -20.36 9.10
N LYS A 128 2.02 -20.54 10.37
CA LYS A 128 1.40 -19.86 11.54
C LYS A 128 2.31 -18.80 12.15
N ILE A 129 3.40 -18.45 11.47
CA ILE A 129 4.35 -17.48 11.95
C ILE A 129 3.70 -16.10 12.16
N LYS A 130 4.03 -15.46 13.29
CA LYS A 130 3.72 -14.07 13.59
C LYS A 130 5.00 -13.25 13.48
N PHE A 131 4.96 -12.17 12.71
CA PHE A 131 6.07 -11.25 12.53
C PHE A 131 6.04 -10.19 13.64
N GLU A 132 7.22 -9.78 14.11
CA GLU A 132 7.36 -8.75 15.16
C GLU A 132 6.84 -7.39 14.67
N LEU A 133 7.12 -7.05 13.41
CA LEU A 133 6.58 -5.87 12.74
C LEU A 133 6.31 -6.19 11.26
N LEU A 134 5.16 -5.72 10.77
CA LEU A 134 4.80 -5.70 9.37
C LEU A 134 4.96 -4.28 8.81
N THR A 135 5.65 -4.12 7.69
CA THR A 135 5.68 -2.89 6.91
C THR A 135 4.70 -2.95 5.74
N ALA A 136 4.07 -1.84 5.40
CA ALA A 136 3.15 -1.70 4.27
C ALA A 136 3.26 -0.29 3.67
N PHE A 137 4.33 -0.03 2.91
CA PHE A 137 4.59 1.28 2.34
C PHE A 137 3.92 1.44 0.98
N GLU A 138 3.07 2.46 0.82
CA GLU A 138 2.32 2.72 -0.43
C GLU A 138 1.46 1.52 -0.85
N VAL A 139 0.72 0.98 0.12
CA VAL A 139 -0.19 -0.15 -0.11
C VAL A 139 -1.66 0.29 -0.02
N PHE A 140 -1.97 1.22 0.87
CA PHE A 140 -3.33 1.51 1.32
C PHE A 140 -4.19 2.17 0.22
N GLU A 141 -3.56 2.96 -0.65
CA GLU A 141 -4.14 3.60 -1.82
C GLU A 141 -4.57 2.61 -2.91
N HIS A 142 -4.07 1.38 -2.85
CA HIS A 142 -4.35 0.31 -3.81
C HIS A 142 -5.46 -0.64 -3.33
N LEU A 143 -5.89 -0.52 -2.08
CA LEU A 143 -6.75 -1.50 -1.45
C LEU A 143 -8.20 -1.35 -1.90
N LYS A 144 -8.68 -2.34 -2.64
CA LYS A 144 -10.08 -2.42 -3.03
C LYS A 144 -11.00 -2.50 -1.81
N ASP A 145 -10.62 -3.29 -0.81
CA ASP A 145 -11.40 -3.55 0.41
C ASP A 145 -10.48 -3.39 1.65
N PRO A 146 -10.21 -2.14 2.09
CA PRO A 146 -9.15 -1.86 3.07
C PRO A 146 -9.30 -2.60 4.40
N LEU A 147 -10.51 -2.67 4.96
CA LEU A 147 -10.75 -3.32 6.25
C LEU A 147 -10.44 -4.82 6.21
N ILE A 148 -10.79 -5.49 5.11
CA ILE A 148 -10.50 -6.92 4.92
C ILE A 148 -8.99 -7.15 4.83
N GLU A 149 -8.27 -6.25 4.14
CA GLU A 149 -6.82 -6.39 4.01
C GLU A 149 -6.10 -6.10 5.33
N ILE A 150 -6.55 -5.11 6.09
CA ILE A 150 -6.04 -4.81 7.43
C ILE A 150 -6.25 -6.01 8.36
N GLU A 151 -7.39 -6.69 8.29
CA GLU A 151 -7.60 -7.94 9.04
C GLU A 151 -6.61 -9.04 8.65
N LYS A 152 -6.21 -9.15 7.37
CA LYS A 152 -5.17 -10.09 6.95
C LYS A 152 -3.80 -9.68 7.51
N MET A 153 -3.46 -8.40 7.48
CA MET A 153 -2.21 -7.88 8.06
C MET A 153 -2.15 -8.19 9.56
N PHE A 154 -3.24 -8.00 10.31
CA PHE A 154 -3.30 -8.30 11.73
C PHE A 154 -3.23 -9.80 12.07
N LYS A 155 -3.54 -10.69 11.11
CA LYS A 155 -3.26 -12.13 11.28
C LYS A 155 -1.76 -12.43 11.21
N LEU A 156 -0.99 -11.61 10.52
CA LEU A 156 0.45 -11.79 10.31
C LEU A 156 1.31 -11.07 11.34
N SER A 157 0.87 -9.92 11.87
CA SER A 157 1.59 -9.20 12.92
C SER A 157 0.61 -8.44 13.82
N ASP A 158 0.99 -8.17 15.06
CA ASP A 158 0.22 -7.29 15.96
C ASP A 158 0.62 -5.81 15.78
N SER A 159 1.67 -5.53 15.00
CA SER A 159 2.19 -4.19 14.75
C SER A 159 2.36 -3.95 13.26
N ILE A 160 1.88 -2.80 12.80
CA ILE A 160 1.94 -2.40 11.39
C ILE A 160 2.56 -1.01 11.30
N LEU A 161 3.62 -0.88 10.51
CA LEU A 161 4.22 0.39 10.10
C LEU A 161 3.89 0.60 8.63
N PHE A 162 3.09 1.61 8.31
CA PHE A 162 2.62 1.83 6.93
C PHE A 162 2.80 3.28 6.51
N SER A 163 2.72 3.52 5.20
CA SER A 163 2.67 4.86 4.62
C SER A 163 1.58 4.95 3.57
N THR A 164 1.01 6.15 3.43
CA THR A 164 0.14 6.57 2.34
C THR A 164 0.12 8.10 2.33
N GLU A 165 -0.09 8.72 1.19
CA GLU A 165 -0.27 10.17 1.13
C GLU A 165 -1.70 10.54 1.52
N LEU A 166 -1.80 11.49 2.46
CA LEU A 166 -3.07 12.03 2.90
C LEU A 166 -3.51 13.15 1.98
N GLN A 167 -4.82 13.28 1.78
CA GLN A 167 -5.42 14.39 1.03
C GLN A 167 -4.87 15.73 1.54
N PRO A 168 -4.16 16.51 0.70
CA PRO A 168 -3.56 17.78 1.12
C PRO A 168 -4.58 18.91 1.27
N LEU A 169 -5.73 18.78 0.61
CA LEU A 169 -6.80 19.77 0.53
C LEU A 169 -8.15 19.09 0.71
N GLU A 170 -9.19 19.88 0.98
CA GLU A 170 -10.54 19.33 1.07
C GLU A 170 -11.04 18.82 -0.29
N ASN A 171 -10.79 19.54 -1.38
CA ASN A 171 -11.28 19.20 -2.71
C ASN A 171 -10.13 18.83 -3.64
N VAL A 172 -9.62 17.61 -3.48
CA VAL A 172 -8.58 17.05 -4.34
C VAL A 172 -9.18 16.44 -5.60
N THR A 173 -8.50 16.63 -6.73
CA THR A 173 -8.80 16.03 -8.03
C THR A 173 -7.47 15.63 -8.69
N PRO A 174 -7.49 14.82 -9.77
CA PRO A 174 -6.28 14.51 -10.52
C PRO A 174 -5.53 15.74 -11.04
N ASP A 175 -6.25 16.85 -11.32
CA ASP A 175 -5.64 18.09 -11.82
C ASP A 175 -4.82 18.85 -10.76
N ASN A 176 -5.11 18.64 -9.48
CA ASN A 176 -4.50 19.40 -8.39
C ASN A 176 -3.73 18.55 -7.38
N TRP A 177 -3.76 17.22 -7.53
CA TRP A 177 -3.01 16.31 -6.68
C TRP A 177 -2.47 15.13 -7.48
N TRP A 178 -1.15 15.11 -7.64
CA TRP A 178 -0.40 14.12 -8.43
C TRP A 178 -0.64 12.68 -7.98
N TYR A 179 -0.96 12.46 -6.69
CA TYR A 179 -1.05 11.13 -6.09
C TYR A 179 -2.22 10.29 -6.65
N PHE A 180 -3.13 10.86 -7.44
CA PHE A 180 -4.14 10.06 -8.16
C PHE A 180 -3.52 9.18 -9.26
N VAL A 181 -2.44 9.65 -9.90
CA VAL A 181 -1.72 8.98 -11.00
C VAL A 181 -2.66 8.17 -11.94
N PRO A 182 -3.66 8.80 -12.57
CA PRO A 182 -4.69 8.10 -13.33
C PRO A 182 -4.12 7.27 -14.50
N GLU A 183 -2.92 7.59 -14.96
CA GLU A 183 -2.19 6.88 -16.01
C GLU A 183 -1.78 5.47 -15.61
N THR A 184 -1.58 5.18 -14.32
CA THR A 184 -1.31 3.81 -13.83
C THR A 184 -2.59 3.08 -13.45
N GLY A 185 -3.60 3.84 -12.99
CA GLY A 185 -4.89 3.28 -12.55
C GLY A 185 -4.81 2.39 -11.32
N GLN A 186 -3.69 2.39 -10.60
CA GLN A 186 -3.50 1.55 -9.41
C GLN A 186 -4.01 2.23 -8.13
N HIS A 187 -4.08 3.57 -8.09
CA HIS A 187 -4.52 4.32 -6.91
C HIS A 187 -6.04 4.50 -6.94
N ILE A 188 -6.75 3.84 -6.03
CA ILE A 188 -8.21 3.72 -6.00
C ILE A 188 -8.84 4.17 -4.68
N SER A 189 -8.03 4.45 -3.66
CA SER A 189 -8.44 4.89 -2.32
C SER A 189 -7.56 6.01 -1.80
N PHE A 190 -8.13 7.03 -1.15
CA PHE A 190 -7.38 8.17 -0.63
C PHE A 190 -7.89 8.61 0.73
N TYR A 191 -6.96 8.76 1.67
CA TYR A 191 -7.26 8.94 3.09
C TYR A 191 -7.18 10.41 3.49
N SER A 192 -7.99 10.79 4.48
CA SER A 192 -8.05 12.15 5.00
C SER A 192 -7.60 12.17 6.47
N LYS A 193 -7.17 13.34 6.95
CA LYS A 193 -6.94 13.58 8.39
C LYS A 193 -8.25 13.75 9.18
N ASN A 194 -9.36 13.98 8.49
CA ASN A 194 -10.65 14.23 9.13
C ASN A 194 -11.20 12.94 9.76
N HIS A 195 -11.58 13.03 11.03
CA HIS A 195 -12.26 11.97 11.79
C HIS A 195 -13.61 12.47 12.29
#